data_AF-A0AAN8FRI9-F1
#
_entry.id   AF-A0AAN8FRI9-F1
#
_cell.length_a   1.000
_cell.length_b   1.000
_cell.length_c   1.000
_cell.angle_alpha   90.00
_cell.angle_beta   90.00
_cell.angle_gamma   90.00
#
_symmetry.space_group_name_H-M   'P 1'
#
loop_
_entity.id
_entity.type
_entity.pdbx_description
1 polymer ?
#
loop_
_entity_poly.entity_id
_entity_poly.type
_entity_poly.pdbx_seq_one_letter_code
_entity_poly.pdbx_strand_id
1 'polypeptide(L)'
;MSSTPYKEFGSTSVHSCLAGCLEDGAQCATAMFNYEKDHCLLSETSQFSHPELFVKAENMDYFDKICDPVTRPEEHIESSTVHNVVVEGVTSVPVDGDDQEDLDDRVTALGLADVEEVSKAVESVMSSTSSDDL
;
A
#
# COMPACT_ATOMS: atom_id res chain seq x y z
N MET A 1 -1.97 19.91 -19.78
CA MET A 1 -0.51 19.69 -19.66
C MET A 1 -0.35 18.40 -18.89
N SER A 2 0.49 17.46 -19.33
CA SER A 2 0.78 16.24 -18.56
C SER A 2 1.93 16.52 -17.58
N SER A 3 1.92 15.90 -16.40
CA SER A 3 3.07 15.91 -15.50
C SER A 3 4.29 15.42 -16.28
N THR A 4 5.37 16.21 -16.33
CA THR A 4 6.60 15.78 -16.99
C THR A 4 7.44 15.03 -15.96
N PRO A 5 7.81 13.76 -16.22
CA PRO A 5 8.63 13.01 -15.29
C PRO A 5 10.01 13.66 -15.16
N TYR A 6 10.57 13.67 -13.94
CA TYR A 6 11.92 14.17 -13.71
C TYR A 6 12.99 13.11 -14.04
N LYS A 7 12.59 11.83 -14.08
CA LYS A 7 13.46 10.70 -14.37
C LYS A 7 12.70 9.65 -15.18
N GLU A 8 13.35 9.13 -16.21
CA GLU A 8 12.86 8.04 -17.04
C GLU A 8 14.00 7.05 -17.27
N PHE A 9 13.73 5.75 -17.13
CA PHE A 9 14.72 4.70 -17.35
C PHE A 9 14.09 3.40 -17.84
N GLY A 10 14.85 2.62 -18.61
CA GLY A 10 14.42 1.30 -19.09
C GLY A 10 14.35 0.27 -17.96
N SER A 11 13.25 -0.47 -17.89
CA SER A 11 13.02 -1.57 -16.97
C SER A 11 11.96 -2.51 -17.53
N THR A 12 12.18 -3.81 -17.47
CA THR A 12 11.16 -4.83 -17.78
C THR A 12 10.36 -5.26 -16.55
N SER A 13 10.56 -4.58 -15.42
CA SER A 13 9.93 -4.91 -14.14
C SER A 13 9.30 -3.69 -13.47
N VAL A 14 8.02 -3.82 -13.14
CA VAL A 14 7.28 -2.89 -12.28
C VAL A 14 7.98 -2.76 -10.93
N HIS A 15 8.52 -3.86 -10.40
CA HIS A 15 9.21 -3.85 -9.11
C HIS A 15 10.44 -2.92 -9.13
N SER A 16 11.26 -2.97 -10.19
CA SER A 16 12.41 -2.06 -10.31
C SER A 16 11.98 -0.60 -10.49
N CYS A 17 10.81 -0.36 -11.08
CA CYS A 17 10.24 0.99 -11.16
C CYS A 17 9.87 1.54 -9.78
N LEU A 18 9.18 0.73 -8.97
CA LEU A 18 8.82 1.08 -7.60
C LEU A 18 10.05 1.24 -6.70
N ALA A 19 11.02 0.32 -6.79
CA ALA A 19 12.26 0.40 -6.04
C ALA A 19 13.03 1.70 -6.33
N GLY A 20 13.16 2.07 -7.62
CA GLY A 20 13.80 3.33 -8.01
C GLY A 20 13.11 4.57 -7.43
N CYS A 21 11.78 4.55 -7.32
CA CYS A 21 11.03 5.63 -6.67
C CYS A 21 11.31 5.71 -5.16
N LEU A 22 11.38 4.56 -4.48
CA LEU A 22 11.70 4.51 -3.05
C LEU A 22 13.14 4.93 -2.76
N GLU A 23 14.09 4.58 -3.64
CA GLU A 23 15.49 4.97 -3.55
C GLU A 23 15.69 6.49 -3.71
N ASP A 24 14.91 7.14 -4.58
CA ASP A 24 14.92 8.60 -4.76
C ASP A 24 14.24 9.34 -3.57
N GLY A 25 13.74 8.60 -2.59
CA GLY A 25 13.28 9.14 -1.30
C GLY A 25 12.16 10.16 -1.45
N ALA A 26 12.31 11.31 -0.79
CA ALA A 26 11.30 12.37 -0.76
C ALA A 26 11.05 13.02 -2.14
N GLN A 27 11.99 12.90 -3.08
CA GLN A 27 11.83 13.49 -4.41
C GLN A 27 10.76 12.77 -5.23
N CYS A 28 10.66 11.44 -5.09
CA CYS A 28 9.66 10.68 -5.82
C CYS A 28 8.30 10.75 -5.11
N ALA A 29 7.29 11.28 -5.78
CA ALA A 29 5.90 11.15 -5.35
C ALA A 29 5.20 9.98 -6.06
N THR A 30 5.57 9.72 -7.31
CA THR A 30 4.89 8.72 -8.15
C THR A 30 5.84 7.96 -9.06
N ALA A 31 5.45 6.72 -9.36
CA ALA A 31 6.09 5.86 -10.36
C ALA A 31 5.06 5.41 -11.38
N MET A 32 5.42 5.46 -12.66
CA MET A 32 4.58 5.00 -13.77
C MET A 32 5.37 3.99 -14.60
N PHE A 33 4.77 2.84 -14.88
CA PHE A 33 5.38 1.79 -15.68
C PHE A 33 4.69 1.68 -17.03
N ASN A 34 5.42 1.89 -18.12
CA ASN A 34 4.92 1.74 -19.49
C ASN A 34 5.28 0.36 -20.03
N TYR A 35 4.27 -0.48 -20.25
CA TYR A 35 4.43 -1.86 -20.73
C TYR A 35 4.81 -1.95 -22.21
N GLU A 36 4.54 -0.93 -23.03
CA GLU A 36 4.91 -0.94 -24.44
C GLU A 36 6.39 -0.61 -24.66
N LYS A 37 6.93 0.29 -23.83
CA LYS A 37 8.30 0.78 -23.95
C LYS A 37 9.26 0.07 -23.01
N ASP A 38 8.78 -0.76 -22.09
CA ASP A 38 9.55 -1.30 -20.97
C ASP A 38 10.30 -0.18 -20.24
N HIS A 39 9.60 0.91 -19.91
CA HIS A 39 10.16 2.11 -19.29
C HIS A 39 9.44 2.46 -18.00
N CYS A 40 10.19 2.96 -17.02
CA CYS A 40 9.71 3.57 -15.80
C CYS A 40 9.83 5.08 -15.87
N LEU A 41 8.82 5.81 -15.40
CA LEU A 41 8.77 7.27 -15.32
C LEU A 41 8.50 7.67 -13.87
N LEU A 42 9.34 8.52 -13.29
CA LEU A 42 9.18 9.02 -11.92
C LEU A 42 8.80 10.52 -11.93
N SER A 43 7.88 10.92 -11.06
CA SER A 43 7.44 12.31 -10.92
C SER A 43 7.40 12.78 -9.46
N GLU A 44 7.61 14.08 -9.26
CA GLU A 44 7.48 14.77 -7.97
C GLU A 44 6.02 15.11 -7.65
N THR A 45 5.12 14.91 -8.61
CA THR A 45 3.68 15.19 -8.47
C THR A 45 2.87 13.90 -8.43
N SER A 46 1.80 13.94 -7.64
CA SER A 46 0.80 12.90 -7.47
C SER A 46 -0.58 13.35 -7.97
N GLN A 47 -1.46 12.39 -8.31
CA GLN A 47 -2.88 12.65 -8.57
C GLN A 47 -3.57 13.41 -7.43
N PHE A 48 -3.08 13.30 -6.19
CA PHE A 48 -3.62 14.05 -5.04
C PHE A 48 -3.22 15.52 -5.08
N SER A 49 -2.01 15.81 -5.56
CA SER A 49 -1.48 17.17 -5.67
C SER A 49 -1.92 17.89 -6.95
N HIS A 50 -2.02 17.15 -8.05
CA HIS A 50 -2.22 17.66 -9.40
C HIS A 50 -3.10 16.69 -10.22
N PRO A 51 -4.39 16.54 -9.86
CA PRO A 51 -5.30 15.59 -10.51
C PRO A 51 -5.49 15.87 -12.01
N GLU A 52 -5.34 17.11 -12.44
CA GLU A 52 -5.47 17.54 -13.84
C GLU A 52 -4.34 17.00 -14.75
N LEU A 53 -3.23 16.58 -14.15
CA LEU A 53 -2.11 16.00 -14.86
C LEU A 53 -2.30 14.49 -15.10
N PHE A 54 -3.32 13.89 -14.49
CA PHE A 54 -3.62 12.46 -14.54
C PHE A 54 -4.67 12.10 -15.58
N VAL A 55 -4.23 11.41 -16.62
CA VAL A 55 -5.07 10.90 -17.70
C VAL A 55 -4.89 9.39 -17.78
N LYS A 56 -5.99 8.65 -17.87
CA LYS A 56 -5.94 7.20 -18.06
C LYS A 56 -5.27 6.89 -19.40
N ALA A 57 -4.24 6.06 -19.36
CA ALA A 57 -3.54 5.56 -20.54
C ALA A 57 -3.63 4.03 -20.59
N GLU A 58 -3.68 3.48 -21.80
CA GLU A 58 -3.55 2.03 -22.01
C GLU A 58 -2.07 1.62 -21.82
N ASN A 59 -1.85 0.36 -21.43
CA ASN A 59 -0.51 -0.22 -21.27
C ASN A 59 0.40 0.58 -20.33
N MET A 60 -0.18 1.21 -19.31
CA MET A 60 0.54 1.98 -18.31
C MET A 60 -0.07 1.79 -16.93
N ASP A 61 0.77 1.43 -15.97
CA ASP A 61 0.40 1.42 -14.56
C ASP A 61 0.91 2.66 -13.84
N TYR A 62 0.16 3.07 -12.83
CA TYR A 62 0.45 4.23 -12.00
C TYR A 62 0.46 3.85 -10.53
N PHE A 63 1.47 4.34 -9.81
CA PHE A 63 1.67 4.09 -8.38
C PHE A 63 1.97 5.39 -7.65
N ASP A 64 1.18 5.66 -6.61
CA ASP A 64 1.42 6.75 -5.66
C ASP A 64 2.26 6.27 -4.49
N LYS A 65 3.28 7.04 -4.12
CA LYS A 65 4.05 6.84 -2.91
C LYS A 65 3.30 7.46 -1.72
N ILE A 66 2.66 6.63 -0.91
CA ILE A 66 1.84 7.07 0.23
C ILE A 66 2.66 7.24 1.52
N CYS A 67 3.80 6.55 1.63
CA CYS A 67 4.66 6.58 2.81
C CYS A 67 6.08 6.94 2.41
N ASP A 68 6.73 7.80 3.20
CA ASP A 68 8.17 7.98 3.10
C ASP A 68 8.89 6.87 3.87
N PRO A 69 9.97 6.29 3.31
CA PRO A 69 10.77 5.32 4.04
C PRO A 69 11.37 5.98 5.29
N VAL A 70 11.27 5.31 6.44
CA VAL A 70 11.87 5.78 7.69
C VAL A 70 13.38 5.87 7.49
N THR A 71 13.91 7.08 7.42
CA THR A 71 15.34 7.30 7.62
C THR A 71 15.61 7.02 9.09
N ARG A 72 16.12 5.81 9.40
CA ARG A 72 16.71 5.61 10.71
C ARG A 72 17.90 6.56 10.76
N PRO A 73 17.92 7.54 11.68
CA PRO A 73 19.14 8.30 11.90
C PRO A 73 20.21 7.26 12.22
N GLU A 74 21.34 7.27 11.49
CA GLU A 74 22.50 6.48 11.89
C GLU A 74 22.75 6.77 13.38
N GLU A 75 22.86 5.70 14.16
CA GLU A 75 22.82 5.71 15.61
C GLU A 75 23.74 6.79 16.21
N HIS A 76 23.15 7.88 16.70
CA HIS A 76 23.72 8.53 17.86
C HIS A 76 23.43 7.59 19.04
N ILE A 77 24.43 6.81 19.42
CA ILE A 77 24.49 6.18 20.74
C ILE A 77 24.53 7.32 21.76
N GLU A 78 23.36 7.86 22.12
CA GLU A 78 23.19 8.60 23.36
C GLU A 78 21.95 8.09 24.10
N SER A 79 22.27 7.46 25.22
CA SER A 79 21.37 6.95 26.23
C SER A 79 20.38 8.02 26.71
N SER A 80 19.13 7.60 26.91
CA SER A 80 18.15 8.21 27.81
C SER A 80 17.65 9.62 27.47
N THR A 81 16.40 9.72 27.02
CA THR A 81 15.28 10.17 27.88
C THR A 81 13.97 10.20 27.09
N VAL A 82 12.97 9.49 27.61
CA VAL A 82 11.58 9.48 27.16
C VAL A 82 11.00 10.89 27.24
N HIS A 83 10.80 11.55 26.10
CA HIS A 83 9.94 12.74 26.05
C HIS A 83 8.48 12.29 25.92
N ASN A 84 7.80 12.22 27.06
CA ASN A 84 6.35 12.07 27.12
C ASN A 84 5.70 13.30 26.47
N VAL A 85 5.17 13.15 25.26
CA VAL A 85 4.21 14.10 24.71
C VAL A 85 2.87 13.83 25.38
N VAL A 86 2.56 14.63 26.40
CA VAL A 86 1.24 14.65 27.04
C VAL A 86 0.26 15.29 26.06
N VAL A 87 -0.54 14.47 25.37
CA VAL A 87 -1.76 14.94 24.73
C VAL A 87 -2.88 14.85 25.78
N GLU A 88 -3.50 15.99 26.10
CA GLU A 88 -4.65 16.04 27.01
C GLU A 88 -5.77 15.11 26.50
N GLY A 89 -6.16 14.14 27.34
CA GLY A 89 -7.38 13.34 27.12
C GLY A 89 -7.22 11.82 27.07
N VAL A 90 -6.04 11.24 27.30
CA VAL A 90 -5.87 9.78 27.38
C VAL A 90 -5.41 9.38 28.78
N THR A 91 -6.28 8.70 29.52
CA THR A 91 -5.93 8.06 30.79
C THR A 91 -4.97 6.90 30.50
N SER A 92 -3.70 7.06 30.84
CA SER A 92 -2.70 6.00 30.74
C SER A 92 -2.92 5.02 31.89
N VAL A 93 -3.15 3.74 31.57
CA VAL A 93 -3.10 2.65 32.54
C VAL A 93 -1.64 2.16 32.59
N PRO A 94 -1.01 2.05 33.78
CA PRO A 94 0.31 1.46 33.87
C PRO A 94 0.20 -0.04 33.61
N VAL A 95 0.94 -0.53 32.61
CA VAL A 95 1.16 -1.96 32.39
C VAL A 95 2.49 -2.28 33.06
N ASP A 96 2.42 -2.77 34.31
CA ASP A 96 3.52 -3.48 34.94
C ASP A 96 3.79 -4.76 34.15
N GLY A 97 5.08 -5.06 33.95
CA GLY A 97 5.56 -5.99 32.95
C GLY A 97 5.49 -7.49 33.30
N ASP A 98 6.04 -8.22 32.33
CA ASP A 98 6.33 -9.66 32.29
C ASP A 98 5.10 -10.59 32.30
N ASP A 99 4.70 -11.05 31.11
CA ASP A 99 4.63 -12.48 30.81
C ASP A 99 4.61 -12.69 29.28
N GLN A 100 5.28 -13.76 28.87
CA GLN A 100 5.56 -14.19 27.50
C GLN A 100 4.34 -14.90 26.85
N GLU A 101 4.44 -15.17 25.54
CA GLU A 101 3.56 -16.03 24.71
C GLU A 101 2.35 -15.24 24.12
N ASP A 102 1.97 -15.29 22.84
CA ASP A 102 2.15 -16.26 21.76
C ASP A 102 1.90 -15.52 20.41
N LEU A 103 2.53 -16.00 19.34
CA LEU A 103 2.30 -15.53 17.97
C LEU A 103 1.02 -16.19 17.45
N ASP A 104 -0.14 -15.58 17.68
CA ASP A 104 -1.36 -15.99 16.98
C ASP A 104 -1.71 -15.02 15.86
N ASP A 105 -1.39 -15.50 14.66
CA ASP A 105 -1.89 -15.10 13.36
C ASP A 105 -3.41 -14.85 13.47
N ARG A 106 -3.82 -13.58 13.58
CA ARG A 106 -5.26 -13.21 13.55
C ARG A 106 -5.79 -13.33 12.13
N VAL A 107 -5.87 -14.56 11.63
CA VAL A 107 -6.91 -14.94 10.67
C VAL A 107 -8.21 -14.79 11.44
N THR A 108 -8.98 -13.74 11.09
CA THR A 108 -10.34 -13.56 11.59
C THR A 108 -11.10 -14.87 11.41
N ALA A 109 -11.38 -15.55 12.52
CA ALA A 109 -12.20 -16.75 12.52
C ALA A 109 -13.55 -16.37 11.91
N LEU A 110 -13.77 -16.77 10.66
CA LEU A 110 -15.07 -16.68 9.98
C LEU A 110 -16.10 -17.35 10.89
N GLY A 111 -17.13 -16.60 11.27
CA GLY A 111 -18.18 -17.12 12.13
C GLY A 111 -18.90 -18.26 11.41
N LEU A 112 -19.40 -19.24 12.15
CA LEU A 112 -20.22 -20.32 11.60
C LEU A 112 -21.42 -19.82 10.77
N ALA A 113 -21.86 -18.56 11.01
CA ALA A 113 -22.88 -17.88 10.22
C ALA A 113 -22.41 -17.57 8.79
N ASP A 114 -21.13 -17.21 8.60
CA ASP A 114 -20.57 -16.83 7.29
C ASP A 114 -20.46 -18.06 6.36
N VAL A 115 -20.19 -19.24 6.93
CA VAL A 115 -20.08 -20.49 6.15
C VAL A 115 -21.45 -20.92 5.59
N GLU A 116 -22.53 -20.74 6.34
CA GLU A 116 -23.89 -21.06 5.87
C GLU A 116 -24.34 -20.10 4.76
N GLU A 117 -24.00 -18.82 4.87
CA GLU A 117 -24.32 -17.82 3.85
C GLU A 117 -23.60 -18.11 2.52
N VAL A 118 -22.31 -18.45 2.59
CA VAL A 118 -21.52 -18.85 1.41
C VAL A 118 -22.10 -20.12 0.77
N SER A 119 -22.54 -21.11 1.57
CA SER A 119 -23.12 -22.33 1.03
C SER A 119 -24.43 -22.06 0.27
N LYS A 120 -25.29 -21.18 0.77
CA LYS A 120 -26.54 -20.78 0.08
C LYS A 120 -26.26 -20.00 -1.20
N ALA A 121 -25.24 -19.14 -1.21
CA ALA A 121 -24.85 -18.38 -2.39
C ALA A 121 -24.38 -19.30 -3.53
N VAL A 122 -23.59 -20.33 -3.21
CA VAL A 122 -23.11 -21.31 -4.21
C VAL A 122 -24.26 -22.11 -4.83
N GLU A 123 -25.22 -22.59 -4.01
CA GLU A 123 -26.40 -23.32 -4.51
C GLU A 123 -27.30 -22.45 -5.40
N SER A 124 -27.45 -21.16 -5.07
CA SER A 124 -28.21 -20.21 -5.88
C SER A 124 -27.58 -20.00 -7.26
N VAL A 125 -26.24 -19.91 -7.34
CA VAL A 125 -25.53 -19.74 -8.62
C VAL A 125 -25.69 -21.00 -9.48
N MET A 126 -25.55 -22.19 -8.90
CA MET A 126 -25.68 -23.45 -9.64
C MET A 126 -27.10 -23.70 -10.18
N SER A 127 -28.15 -23.27 -9.46
CA SER A 127 -29.52 -23.33 -9.98
C SER A 127 -29.80 -22.33 -11.11
N SER A 128 -29.11 -21.18 -11.12
CA SER A 128 -29.31 -20.18 -12.17
C SER A 128 -28.64 -20.54 -13.50
N THR A 129 -27.65 -21.44 -13.50
CA THR A 129 -26.92 -21.83 -14.72
C THR A 129 -27.53 -23.02 -15.48
N SER A 130 -28.61 -23.65 -14.98
CA SER A 130 -29.22 -24.84 -15.62
C SER A 130 -30.50 -24.55 -16.41
N SER A 131 -30.82 -23.29 -16.69
CA SER A 131 -32.01 -22.89 -17.47
C SER A 131 -31.66 -21.97 -18.64
N ASP A 132 -30.65 -22.34 -19.43
CA ASP A 132 -30.41 -21.79 -20.78
C ASP A 132 -29.90 -22.92 -21.69
N ASP A 133 -30.73 -23.95 -21.87
CA ASP A 133 -30.59 -24.91 -22.96
C ASP A 133 -31.97 -25.49 -23.30
N LEU A 134 -32.73 -24.74 -24.12
CA LEU A 134 -33.62 -25.22 -25.20
C LEU A 134 -34.39 -24.08 -25.87
#